data_AF-A0AAD3HCS7-F1
#
_entry.id   AF-A0AAD3HCS7-F1
#
_cell.length_a   1.000
_cell.length_b   1.000
_cell.length_c   1.000
_cell.angle_alpha   90.00
_cell.angle_beta   90.00
_cell.angle_gamma   90.00
#
_symmetry.space_group_name_H-M   'P 1'
#
loop_
_entity.id
_entity.type
_entity.pdbx_description
1 polymer ?
#
loop_
_entity_poly.entity_id
_entity_poly.type
_entity_poly.pdbx_seq_one_letter_code
_entity_poly.pdbx_strand_id
1 'polypeptide(L)'
;MNSTLALLVIAAVIATASAFGVHTPVSGVSNGSGMTMRARECDLLGKKPNRQARVVTFSHKRNKKVQHVNLQTRKYFSDELGRSVKLRLSTKGLKTVEKYGGVDAAAKKFGLDLKKF
;
A
#
# COMPACT_ATOMS: atom_id res chain seq x y z
N MET A 1 -55.42 -31.99 18.27
CA MET A 1 -54.90 -32.15 16.90
C MET A 1 -54.30 -30.83 16.39
N ASN A 2 -53.58 -30.09 17.25
CA ASN A 2 -53.36 -28.65 17.06
C ASN A 2 -51.88 -28.26 17.02
N SER A 3 -50.97 -29.21 17.32
CA SER A 3 -49.51 -29.00 17.35
C SER A 3 -48.85 -29.38 16.01
N THR A 4 -49.35 -30.41 15.32
CA THR A 4 -48.86 -30.84 14.00
C THR A 4 -49.20 -29.86 12.89
N LEU A 5 -50.38 -29.22 12.96
CA LEU A 5 -50.81 -28.15 12.05
C LEU A 5 -49.98 -26.87 12.24
N ALA A 6 -49.61 -26.54 13.49
CA ALA A 6 -48.78 -25.37 13.78
C ALA A 6 -47.34 -25.52 13.23
N LEU A 7 -46.74 -26.72 13.34
CA LEU A 7 -45.41 -27.01 12.79
C LEU A 7 -45.37 -26.98 11.26
N LEU A 8 -46.43 -27.44 10.58
CA LEU A 8 -46.54 -27.38 9.12
C LEU A 8 -46.71 -25.95 8.58
N VAL A 9 -47.45 -25.10 9.30
CA VAL A 9 -47.60 -23.68 8.91
C VAL A 9 -46.30 -22.90 9.12
N ILE A 10 -45.53 -23.19 10.18
CA ILE A 10 -44.21 -22.57 10.40
C ILE A 10 -43.21 -23.02 9.31
N ALA A 11 -43.24 -24.29 8.91
CA ALA A 11 -42.39 -24.79 7.81
C ALA A 11 -42.76 -24.17 6.45
N ALA A 12 -44.06 -23.94 6.19
CA ALA A 12 -44.51 -23.30 4.95
C ALA A 12 -44.16 -21.81 4.86
N VAL A 13 -44.16 -21.07 5.97
CA VAL A 13 -43.78 -19.64 6.00
C VAL A 13 -42.27 -19.44 5.77
N ILE A 14 -41.43 -20.39 6.20
CA ILE A 14 -39.97 -20.34 5.94
C ILE A 14 -39.66 -20.65 4.45
N ALA A 15 -40.51 -21.44 3.78
CA ALA A 15 -40.30 -21.83 2.37
C ALA A 15 -40.80 -20.81 1.33
N THR A 16 -41.67 -19.86 1.68
CA THR A 16 -42.17 -18.82 0.75
C THR A 16 -41.48 -17.47 0.90
N ALA A 17 -40.60 -17.30 1.89
CA ALA A 17 -39.75 -16.11 2.03
C ALA A 17 -38.39 -16.28 1.30
N SER A 18 -38.39 -16.84 0.10
CA SER A 18 -37.20 -16.90 -0.77
C SER A 18 -37.46 -16.24 -2.13
N ALA A 19 -38.16 -15.10 -2.11
CA ALA A 19 -38.34 -14.24 -3.28
C ALA A 19 -37.65 -12.87 -3.14
N PHE A 20 -36.79 -12.71 -2.13
CA PHE A 20 -35.73 -11.70 -2.17
C PHE A 20 -34.45 -12.45 -2.49
N GLY A 21 -34.01 -12.34 -3.74
CA GLY A 21 -32.74 -12.89 -4.18
C GLY A 21 -31.65 -12.48 -3.20
N VAL A 22 -31.08 -13.46 -2.50
CA VAL A 22 -29.86 -13.27 -1.73
C VAL A 22 -28.79 -12.95 -2.77
N HIS A 23 -28.56 -11.65 -2.98
CA HIS A 23 -27.28 -11.16 -3.44
C HIS A 23 -26.22 -11.77 -2.52
N THR A 24 -25.58 -12.84 -2.96
CA THR A 24 -24.30 -13.21 -2.38
C THR A 24 -23.43 -11.97 -2.53
N PRO A 25 -22.93 -11.35 -1.44
CA PRO A 25 -21.83 -10.43 -1.62
C PRO A 25 -20.67 -11.31 -2.07
N VAL A 26 -20.50 -11.44 -3.39
CA VAL A 26 -19.20 -11.74 -3.95
C VAL A 26 -18.33 -10.66 -3.35
N SER A 27 -17.55 -11.07 -2.36
CA SER A 27 -16.43 -10.29 -1.84
C SER A 27 -15.43 -10.27 -2.97
N GLY A 28 -15.74 -9.48 -3.99
CA GLY A 28 -14.81 -9.06 -5.00
C GLY A 28 -13.74 -8.35 -4.20
N VAL A 29 -12.62 -9.03 -4.02
CA VAL A 29 -11.37 -8.37 -3.72
C VAL A 29 -11.21 -7.39 -4.87
N SER A 30 -11.64 -6.16 -4.63
CA SER A 30 -11.26 -5.05 -5.46
C SER A 30 -9.75 -5.00 -5.30
N ASN A 31 -9.03 -5.64 -6.22
CA ASN A 31 -7.70 -5.22 -6.61
C ASN A 31 -7.88 -3.83 -7.19
N GLY A 32 -8.17 -2.88 -6.30
CA GLY A 32 -8.28 -1.49 -6.57
C GLY A 32 -6.87 -1.01 -6.83
N SER A 33 -6.36 -1.32 -8.01
CA SER A 33 -5.48 -0.43 -8.75
C SER A 33 -6.25 0.83 -9.14
N GLY A 34 -6.93 1.47 -8.17
CA GLY A 34 -7.18 2.89 -8.25
C GLY A 34 -5.81 3.55 -8.41
N MET A 35 -5.73 4.57 -9.25
CA MET A 35 -4.50 5.36 -9.43
C MET A 35 -4.16 6.11 -8.14
N THR A 36 -3.77 5.41 -7.09
CA THR A 36 -3.36 5.96 -5.81
C THR A 36 -1.98 6.56 -6.04
N MET A 37 -1.92 7.87 -6.24
CA MET A 37 -0.65 8.56 -6.41
C MET A 37 0.21 8.37 -5.15
N ARG A 38 1.26 7.58 -5.29
CA ARG A 38 2.20 7.30 -4.21
C ARG A 38 3.04 8.53 -3.89
N ALA A 39 3.09 8.90 -2.60
CA ALA A 39 3.87 10.03 -2.11
C ALA A 39 5.34 9.98 -2.59
N ARG A 40 5.97 11.14 -2.78
CA ARG A 40 7.39 11.25 -3.16
C ARG A 40 8.29 10.97 -1.96
N GLU A 41 8.28 9.74 -1.48
CA GLU A 41 9.08 9.27 -0.35
C GLU A 41 10.01 8.13 -0.77
N CYS A 42 11.14 7.98 -0.06
CA CYS A 42 12.06 6.86 -0.26
C CYS A 42 11.51 5.61 0.44
N ASP A 43 11.48 4.48 -0.25
CA ASP A 43 10.84 3.26 0.26
C ASP A 43 11.58 2.70 1.47
N LEU A 44 12.90 2.65 1.38
CA LEU A 44 13.76 2.09 2.42
C LEU A 44 13.96 3.02 3.63
N LEU A 45 14.20 4.32 3.39
CA LEU A 45 14.62 5.27 4.42
C LEU A 45 13.51 6.24 4.85
N GLY A 46 12.34 6.23 4.21
CA GLY A 46 11.23 7.14 4.52
C GLY A 46 11.53 8.63 4.26
N LYS A 47 12.60 8.96 3.51
CA LYS A 47 12.99 10.36 3.25
C LYS A 47 11.90 11.11 2.50
N LYS A 48 11.50 12.26 3.03
CA LYS A 48 10.41 13.11 2.52
C LYS A 48 10.94 14.42 1.92
N PRO A 49 10.20 15.05 1.00
CA PRO A 49 10.57 16.35 0.46
C PRO A 49 10.47 17.42 1.54
N ASN A 50 11.43 18.34 1.58
CA ASN A 50 11.39 19.48 2.49
C ASN A 50 10.49 20.57 1.90
N ARG A 51 9.31 20.75 2.51
CA ARG A 51 8.31 21.76 2.12
C ARG A 51 8.48 23.11 2.81
N GLN A 52 9.33 23.20 3.82
CA GLN A 52 9.56 24.44 4.57
C GLN A 52 10.60 25.35 3.91
N ALA A 53 11.35 24.82 2.95
CA ALA A 53 12.39 25.53 2.22
C ALA A 53 11.85 26.79 1.49
N ARG A 54 12.75 27.76 1.35
CA ARG A 54 12.49 29.03 0.68
C ARG A 54 13.67 29.40 -0.22
N VAL A 55 13.39 30.03 -1.35
CA VAL A 55 14.39 30.74 -2.15
C VAL A 55 14.35 32.19 -1.71
N VAL A 56 15.50 32.71 -1.29
CA VAL A 56 15.64 34.10 -0.84
C VAL A 56 16.32 34.87 -1.96
N THR A 57 15.70 35.96 -2.42
CA THR A 57 16.30 36.85 -3.42
C THR A 57 17.33 37.78 -2.78
N PHE A 58 18.13 38.47 -3.61
CA PHE A 58 19.06 39.50 -3.15
C PHE A 58 18.38 40.56 -2.26
N SER A 59 17.18 41.01 -2.63
CA SER A 59 16.33 41.93 -1.86
C SER A 59 15.62 41.30 -0.64
N HIS A 60 16.04 40.11 -0.21
CA HIS A 60 15.49 39.38 0.93
C HIS A 60 14.00 38.96 0.82
N LYS A 61 13.44 38.96 -0.40
CA LYS A 61 12.09 38.43 -0.66
C LYS A 61 12.13 36.91 -0.58
N ARG A 62 11.24 36.32 0.22
CA ARG A 62 11.24 34.89 0.54
C ARG A 62 10.13 34.14 -0.21
N ASN A 63 10.50 33.40 -1.24
CA ASN A 63 9.57 32.61 -2.05
C ASN A 63 9.56 31.15 -1.59
N LYS A 64 8.37 30.56 -1.40
CA LYS A 64 8.24 29.15 -1.01
C LYS A 64 8.70 28.23 -2.15
N LYS A 65 9.51 27.22 -1.83
CA LYS A 65 9.95 26.18 -2.77
C LYS A 65 10.01 24.84 -2.05
N VAL A 66 9.59 23.78 -2.73
CA VAL A 66 9.75 22.41 -2.22
C VAL A 66 11.11 21.86 -2.71
N GLN A 67 11.92 21.36 -1.79
CA GLN A 67 13.13 20.61 -2.13
C GLN A 67 12.79 19.12 -2.19
N HIS A 68 12.82 18.55 -3.39
CA HIS A 68 12.51 17.13 -3.60
C HIS A 68 13.69 16.24 -3.23
N VAL A 69 13.37 15.01 -2.84
CA VAL A 69 14.35 13.94 -2.67
C VAL A 69 14.77 13.45 -4.06
N ASN A 70 16.07 13.20 -4.27
CA ASN A 70 16.59 12.56 -5.48
C ASN A 70 16.22 11.07 -5.48
N LEU A 71 14.98 10.77 -5.91
CA LEU A 71 14.41 9.42 -5.98
C LEU A 71 14.70 8.80 -7.34
N GLN A 72 15.10 7.53 -7.31
CA GLN A 72 15.43 6.72 -8.47
C GLN A 72 14.69 5.38 -8.37
N THR A 73 13.99 5.00 -9.44
CA THR A 73 13.29 3.71 -9.52
C THR A 73 14.24 2.68 -10.10
N ARG A 74 14.56 1.63 -9.34
CA ARG A 74 15.45 0.54 -9.78
C ARG A 74 14.90 -0.81 -9.32
N LYS A 75 15.30 -1.86 -10.03
CA LYS A 75 15.00 -3.25 -9.65
C LYS A 75 16.15 -3.79 -8.81
N TYR A 76 15.81 -4.53 -7.76
CA TYR A 76 16.76 -5.24 -6.92
C TYR A 76 16.35 -6.70 -6.82
N PHE A 77 17.32 -7.60 -6.88
CA PHE A 77 17.08 -9.00 -6.58
C PHE A 77 17.04 -9.19 -5.07
N SER A 78 16.06 -9.97 -4.59
CA SER A 78 15.92 -10.39 -3.20
C SER A 78 16.11 -11.89 -3.14
N ASP A 79 17.09 -12.33 -2.36
CA ASP A 79 17.43 -13.75 -2.22
C ASP A 79 16.36 -14.46 -1.37
N GLU A 80 15.79 -13.75 -0.39
CA GLU A 80 14.74 -14.30 0.49
C GLU A 80 13.41 -14.53 -0.23
N LEU A 81 13.07 -13.69 -1.21
CA LEU A 81 11.85 -13.82 -1.98
C LEU A 81 12.05 -14.56 -3.32
N GLY A 82 13.30 -14.78 -3.74
CA GLY A 82 13.63 -15.38 -5.03
C GLY A 82 13.14 -14.58 -6.25
N ARG A 83 12.87 -13.28 -6.10
CA ARG A 83 12.34 -12.42 -7.17
C ARG A 83 12.95 -11.03 -7.14
N SER A 84 12.86 -10.33 -8.28
CA SER A 84 13.24 -8.92 -8.36
C SER A 84 12.11 -8.00 -7.90
N VAL A 85 12.43 -7.09 -6.98
CA VAL A 85 11.52 -6.08 -6.43
C VAL A 85 11.84 -4.70 -7.03
N LYS A 86 10.81 -3.97 -7.48
CA LYS A 86 10.96 -2.59 -7.97
C LYS A 86 10.82 -1.62 -6.80
N LEU A 87 11.90 -0.92 -6.46
CA LEU A 87 11.91 0.07 -5.36
C LEU A 87 12.21 1.47 -5.88
N ARG A 88 11.57 2.46 -5.27
CA ARG A 88 11.87 3.89 -5.43
C ARG A 88 12.77 4.34 -4.28
N LEU A 89 14.07 4.37 -4.53
CA LEU A 89 15.07 4.69 -3.51
C LEU A 89 15.68 6.07 -3.73
N SER A 90 15.99 6.76 -2.64
CA SER A 90 16.85 7.94 -2.69
C SER A 90 18.30 7.53 -2.97
N THR A 91 19.14 8.43 -3.47
CA THR A 91 20.58 8.14 -3.67
C THR A 91 21.29 7.71 -2.39
N LYS A 92 20.89 8.24 -1.23
CA LYS A 92 21.37 7.76 0.07
C LYS A 92 20.84 6.36 0.42
N GLY A 93 19.63 6.04 -0.04
CA GLY A 93 19.07 4.69 0.03
C GLY A 93 19.89 3.70 -0.79
N LEU A 94 20.27 4.05 -2.03
CA LEU A 94 21.15 3.23 -2.89
C LEU A 94 22.46 2.90 -2.14
N LYS A 95 23.14 3.93 -1.62
CA LYS A 95 24.37 3.76 -0.83
C LYS A 95 24.17 2.90 0.41
N THR A 96 22.97 2.91 0.99
CA THR A 96 22.64 2.12 2.18
C THR A 96 22.47 0.64 1.82
N VAL A 97 21.82 0.34 0.69
CA VAL A 97 21.72 -1.02 0.15
C VAL A 97 23.11 -1.59 -0.13
N GLU A 98 23.97 -0.81 -0.80
CA GLU A 98 25.37 -1.21 -1.06
C GLU A 98 26.15 -1.44 0.24
N LYS A 99 25.99 -0.58 1.24
CA LYS A 99 26.67 -0.70 2.53
C LYS A 99 26.32 -1.98 3.28
N TYR A 100 25.07 -2.45 3.18
CA TYR A 100 24.63 -3.68 3.85
C TYR A 100 24.76 -4.93 2.96
N GLY A 101 25.28 -4.78 1.74
CA GLY A 101 25.52 -5.89 0.82
C GLY A 101 24.26 -6.47 0.17
N GLY A 102 23.10 -5.83 0.30
CA GLY A 102 21.85 -6.34 -0.28
C GLY A 102 20.61 -5.59 0.18
N VAL A 103 19.51 -5.78 -0.56
CA VAL A 103 18.22 -5.17 -0.21
C VAL A 103 17.58 -5.85 0.99
N ASP A 104 17.75 -7.16 1.14
CA ASP A 104 17.15 -7.93 2.24
C ASP A 104 17.73 -7.51 3.60
N ALA A 105 19.06 -7.40 3.69
CA ALA A 105 19.75 -6.93 4.89
C ALA A 105 19.34 -5.49 5.26
N ALA A 106 19.23 -4.62 4.25
CA ALA A 106 18.77 -3.26 4.47
C ALA A 106 17.30 -3.23 4.93
N ALA A 107 16.42 -4.01 4.29
CA ALA A 107 15.01 -4.09 4.62
C ALA A 107 14.77 -4.56 6.06
N LYS A 108 15.49 -5.60 6.52
CA LYS A 108 15.46 -6.07 7.92
C LYS A 108 15.81 -4.97 8.90
N LYS A 109 16.85 -4.19 8.60
CA LYS A 109 17.29 -3.11 9.48
C LYS A 109 16.27 -1.99 9.63
N PHE A 110 15.56 -1.65 8.55
CA PHE A 110 14.56 -0.58 8.54
C PHE A 110 13.12 -1.08 8.75
N GLY A 111 12.92 -2.39 9.01
CA GLY A 111 11.60 -2.98 9.23
C GLY A 111 10.68 -2.91 8.01
N LEU A 112 11.24 -3.09 6.81
CA LEU A 112 10.51 -2.97 5.55
C LEU A 112 10.04 -4.34 5.02
N ASP A 113 8.74 -4.47 4.74
CA ASP A 113 8.19 -5.67 4.09
C ASP A 113 8.31 -5.62 2.56
N LEU A 114 9.24 -6.38 2.00
CA LEU A 114 9.48 -6.44 0.55
C LEU A 114 8.35 -7.12 -0.25
N LYS A 115 7.46 -7.87 0.41
CA LYS A 115 6.32 -8.56 -0.21
C LYS A 115 5.26 -7.58 -0.76
N LYS A 116 5.25 -6.34 -0.25
CA LYS A 116 4.27 -5.30 -0.64
C LYS A 116 4.59 -4.63 -1.98
N PHE A 117 5.76 -4.89 -2.54
CA PHE A 117 6.29 -4.28 -3.76
C PHE A 117 6.41 -5.29 -4.91
#